data_AF-A0A7V9KAQ0-F1
#
_entry.id   AF-A0A7V9KAQ0-F1
#
_cell.length_a   1.000
_cell.length_b   1.000
_cell.length_c   1.000
_cell.angle_alpha   90.00
_cell.angle_beta   90.00
_cell.angle_gamma   90.00
#
_symmetry.space_group_name_H-M   'P 1'
#
loop_
_entity.id
_entity.type
_entity.pdbx_description
1 polymer ?
#
loop_
_entity_poly.entity_id
_entity_poly.type
_entity_poly.pdbx_seq_one_letter_code
_entity_poly.pdbx_strand_id
1 'polypeptide(L)'
;MNTLLRITGVRALTSFYRYIYLNQPRLTRLAGIALILAVGAVHLIETPEHFRAAAYLGVLFAVNAAATIVAAVGILRGAKGWGWTLGALISGLSALAYVASRLFGLPGLGETAGGWDEPLGSLALIVEGLFLAGWFSVITGLAVAAPDGRHWHD
;
A
#
# COMPACT_ATOMS: atom_id res chain seq x y z
N MET A 1 -18.40 -22.63 -17.93
CA MET A 1 -18.35 -21.15 -17.81
C MET A 1 -19.15 -20.79 -16.57
N ASN A 2 -18.47 -20.70 -15.43
CA ASN A 2 -19.04 -21.16 -14.16
C ASN A 2 -19.84 -20.08 -13.42
N THR A 3 -21.04 -20.48 -13.02
CA THR A 3 -22.09 -19.77 -12.25
C THR A 3 -21.59 -19.08 -10.98
N LEU A 4 -20.43 -19.47 -10.44
CA LEU A 4 -19.81 -18.91 -9.24
C LEU A 4 -19.37 -17.44 -9.41
N LEU A 5 -19.03 -16.98 -10.63
CA LEU A 5 -18.65 -15.59 -10.90
C LEU A 5 -19.82 -14.60 -10.87
N ARG A 6 -21.07 -15.10 -10.82
CA ARG A 6 -22.28 -14.28 -10.85
C ARG A 6 -22.72 -13.81 -9.45
N ILE A 7 -22.27 -14.47 -8.39
CA ILE A 7 -22.79 -14.28 -7.03
C ILE A 7 -21.94 -13.29 -6.22
N THR A 8 -20.69 -13.03 -6.60
CA THR A 8 -19.74 -12.23 -5.80
C THR A 8 -19.83 -10.71 -5.98
N GLY A 9 -20.73 -10.18 -6.84
CA GLY A 9 -20.80 -8.74 -7.11
C GLY A 9 -19.59 -8.15 -7.88
N VAL A 10 -18.56 -8.95 -8.18
CA VAL A 10 -17.38 -8.58 -8.96
C VAL A 10 -17.77 -8.04 -10.35
N ARG A 11 -18.88 -8.53 -10.92
CA ARG A 11 -19.43 -8.01 -12.18
C ARG A 11 -19.89 -6.54 -12.10
N ALA A 12 -20.41 -6.09 -10.97
CA ALA A 12 -20.85 -4.70 -10.79
C ALA A 12 -19.64 -3.76 -10.69
N LEU A 13 -18.55 -4.19 -10.04
CA LEU A 13 -17.27 -3.49 -10.05
C LEU A 13 -16.70 -3.40 -11.47
N THR A 14 -16.73 -4.48 -12.26
CA THR A 14 -16.31 -4.46 -13.68
C THR A 14 -17.17 -3.56 -14.58
N SER A 15 -18.41 -3.25 -14.18
CA SER A 15 -19.29 -2.36 -14.95
C SER A 15 -18.94 -0.88 -14.80
N PHE A 16 -18.35 -0.45 -13.68
CA PHE A 16 -17.82 0.91 -13.50
C PHE A 16 -16.53 1.12 -14.32
N TYR A 17 -15.70 0.08 -14.44
CA TYR A 17 -14.41 0.11 -15.13
C TYR A 17 -14.47 0.16 -16.67
N ARG A 18 -15.67 0.14 -17.27
CA ARG A 18 -15.79 0.16 -18.73
C ARG A 18 -15.31 1.49 -19.37
N TYR A 19 -15.18 2.56 -18.58
CA TYR A 19 -14.81 3.90 -19.07
C TYR A 19 -13.44 4.41 -18.57
N ILE A 20 -12.80 3.73 -17.61
CA ILE A 20 -11.51 4.13 -17.06
C ILE A 20 -10.55 2.97 -17.29
N TYR A 21 -9.57 3.17 -18.16
CA TYR A 21 -8.49 2.21 -18.44
C TYR A 21 -7.17 2.99 -18.49
N LEU A 22 -6.34 2.83 -17.47
CA LEU A 22 -5.07 3.53 -17.37
C LEU A 22 -3.97 2.73 -18.09
N ASN A 23 -3.87 2.93 -19.40
CA ASN A 23 -2.85 2.29 -20.25
C ASN A 23 -1.49 3.02 -20.21
N GLN A 24 -1.00 3.33 -19.01
CA GLN A 24 0.26 4.06 -18.82
C GLN A 24 1.21 3.25 -17.93
N PRO A 25 1.74 2.10 -18.39
CA PRO A 25 2.51 1.17 -17.58
C PRO A 25 3.71 1.80 -16.86
N ARG A 26 4.40 2.73 -17.52
CA ARG A 26 5.53 3.43 -16.93
C ARG A 26 5.11 4.34 -15.78
N LEU A 27 4.02 5.09 -15.94
CA LEU A 27 3.50 6.00 -14.93
C LEU A 27 2.92 5.21 -13.74
N THR A 28 2.11 4.18 -13.98
CA THR A 28 1.57 3.31 -12.92
C THR A 28 2.69 2.71 -12.07
N ARG A 29 3.74 2.18 -12.72
CA ARG A 29 4.89 1.60 -12.03
C ARG A 29 5.66 2.65 -11.23
N LEU A 30 5.95 3.81 -11.83
CA LEU A 30 6.67 4.88 -11.16
C LEU A 30 5.89 5.43 -9.96
N ALA A 31 4.59 5.61 -10.10
CA ALA A 31 3.70 6.02 -9.01
C ALA A 31 3.71 5.00 -7.88
N GLY A 32 3.59 3.69 -8.18
CA GLY A 32 3.69 2.64 -7.16
C GLY A 32 5.01 2.66 -6.40
N ILE A 33 6.14 2.80 -7.11
CA ILE A 33 7.47 2.90 -6.49
C ILE A 33 7.60 4.16 -5.64
N ALA A 34 7.17 5.31 -6.15
CA ALA A 34 7.24 6.57 -5.43
C ALA A 34 6.41 6.53 -4.14
N LEU A 35 5.18 6.01 -4.22
CA LEU A 35 4.28 5.90 -3.07
C LEU A 35 4.84 4.94 -2.01
N ILE A 36 5.31 3.74 -2.39
CA ILE A 36 5.83 2.79 -1.39
C ILE A 36 7.13 3.27 -0.75
N LEU A 37 7.99 3.98 -1.50
CA LEU A 37 9.19 4.59 -0.94
C LEU A 37 8.86 5.78 -0.03
N ALA A 38 7.81 6.54 -0.33
CA ALA A 38 7.32 7.60 0.56
C ALA A 38 6.78 7.03 1.88
N VAL A 39 6.04 5.90 1.84
CA VAL A 39 5.69 5.14 3.06
C VAL A 39 6.96 4.77 3.84
N GLY A 40 7.96 4.21 3.16
CA GLY A 40 9.23 3.82 3.79
C GLY A 40 9.97 5.00 4.43
N ALA A 41 9.99 6.14 3.76
CA ALA A 41 10.65 7.36 4.25
C ALA A 41 9.98 7.87 5.54
N VAL A 42 8.65 7.94 5.61
CA VAL A 42 7.95 8.35 6.84
C VAL A 42 8.31 7.43 8.00
N HIS A 43 8.28 6.11 7.79
CA HIS A 43 8.63 5.16 8.84
C HIS A 43 10.09 5.26 9.28
N LEU A 44 11.01 5.46 8.33
CA LEU A 44 12.42 5.63 8.63
C LEU A 44 12.68 6.90 9.43
N ILE A 45 11.98 8.00 9.12
CA ILE A 45 12.08 9.28 9.84
C ILE A 45 11.62 9.13 11.29
N GLU A 46 10.51 8.43 11.53
CA GLU A 46 9.98 8.27 12.90
C GLU A 46 10.71 7.18 13.72
N THR A 47 11.43 6.27 13.06
CA THR A 47 12.11 5.13 13.70
C THR A 47 12.92 5.51 14.97
N PRO A 48 13.77 6.57 14.98
CA PRO A 48 14.57 6.92 16.15
C PRO A 48 13.73 7.36 17.35
N GLU A 49 12.61 8.05 17.10
CA GLU A 49 11.69 8.47 18.16
C GLU A 49 10.94 7.29 18.73
N HIS A 50 10.48 6.39 17.87
CA HIS A 50 9.83 5.15 18.31
C HIS A 50 10.76 4.24 19.10
N PHE A 51 12.06 4.18 18.78
CA PHE A 51 13.03 3.48 19.63
C PHE A 51 13.17 4.09 21.03
N ARG A 52 13.03 5.41 21.18
CA ARG A 52 13.05 6.07 22.49
C ARG A 52 11.77 5.81 23.27
N ALA A 53 10.63 5.70 22.59
CA ALA A 53 9.35 5.37 23.21
C ALA A 53 9.27 3.90 23.65
N ALA A 54 9.52 2.96 22.72
CA ALA A 54 9.55 1.54 23.00
C ALA A 54 10.35 0.77 21.94
N ALA A 55 11.24 -0.13 22.37
CA ALA A 55 12.10 -0.89 21.46
C ALA A 55 11.33 -1.65 20.36
N TYR A 56 10.16 -2.21 20.69
CA TYR A 56 9.35 -2.95 19.72
C TYR A 56 8.79 -2.04 18.62
N LEU A 57 8.45 -0.78 18.93
CA LEU A 57 7.99 0.18 17.92
C LEU A 57 9.13 0.56 16.97
N GLY A 58 10.30 0.88 17.51
CA GLY A 58 11.46 1.17 16.67
C GLY A 58 11.81 0.03 15.71
N VAL A 59 11.74 -1.23 16.17
CA VAL A 59 11.95 -2.41 15.31
C VAL A 59 10.85 -2.52 14.24
N LEU A 60 9.58 -2.37 14.61
CA LEU A 60 8.47 -2.43 13.65
C LEU A 60 8.62 -1.37 12.55
N PHE A 61 8.93 -0.12 12.92
CA PHE A 61 9.13 0.98 11.97
C PHE A 61 10.34 0.74 11.05
N ALA A 62 11.47 0.27 11.60
CA ALA A 62 12.66 -0.06 10.82
C ALA A 62 12.41 -1.22 9.83
N VAL A 63 11.72 -2.27 10.28
CA VAL A 63 11.35 -3.42 9.43
C VAL A 63 10.38 -2.97 8.35
N ASN A 64 9.39 -2.14 8.69
CA ASN A 64 8.44 -1.57 7.71
C ASN A 64 9.19 -0.80 6.63
N ALA A 65 10.08 0.13 7.02
CA ALA A 65 10.91 0.89 6.10
C ALA A 65 11.77 -0.02 5.20
N ALA A 66 12.47 -1.01 5.76
CA ALA A 66 13.25 -1.95 4.96
C ALA A 66 12.38 -2.75 3.98
N ALA A 67 11.21 -3.21 4.42
CA ALA A 67 10.30 -3.98 3.59
C ALA A 67 9.73 -3.17 2.42
N THR A 68 9.53 -1.85 2.57
CA THR A 68 9.13 -0.98 1.45
C THR A 68 10.16 -0.94 0.32
N ILE A 69 11.45 -1.00 0.65
CA ILE A 69 12.54 -1.07 -0.35
C ILE A 69 12.44 -2.40 -1.11
N VAL A 70 12.19 -3.50 -0.39
CA VAL A 70 11.98 -4.81 -1.03
C VAL A 70 10.77 -4.80 -1.95
N ALA A 71 9.66 -4.20 -1.52
CA ALA A 71 8.46 -4.02 -2.35
C ALA A 71 8.75 -3.16 -3.60
N ALA A 72 9.48 -2.05 -3.45
CA ALA A 72 9.89 -1.19 -4.57
C ALA A 72 10.76 -1.95 -5.58
N VAL A 73 11.73 -2.75 -5.11
CA VAL A 73 12.54 -3.64 -5.96
C VAL A 73 11.65 -4.66 -6.67
N GLY A 74 10.63 -5.19 -6.00
CA GLY A 74 9.66 -6.10 -6.61
C GLY A 74 8.84 -5.46 -7.73
N ILE A 75 8.36 -4.24 -7.51
CA ILE A 75 7.63 -3.45 -8.51
C ILE A 75 8.54 -3.09 -9.70
N LEU A 76 9.81 -2.78 -9.43
CA LEU A 76 10.82 -2.53 -10.47
C LEU A 76 11.08 -3.75 -11.34
N ARG A 77 11.20 -4.94 -10.71
CA ARG A 77 11.57 -6.20 -11.37
C ARG A 77 10.43 -6.88 -12.12
N GLY A 78 9.18 -6.55 -11.82
CA GLY A 78 8.05 -7.22 -12.45
C GLY A 78 6.72 -6.54 -12.13
N ALA A 79 5.81 -6.61 -13.09
CA ALA A 79 4.65 -5.74 -13.12
C ALA A 79 3.33 -6.37 -12.67
N LYS A 80 3.32 -7.66 -12.31
CA LYS A 80 2.12 -8.31 -11.77
C LYS A 80 2.50 -9.20 -10.62
N GLY A 81 2.18 -8.76 -9.42
CA GLY A 81 2.04 -9.66 -8.27
C GLY A 81 2.82 -9.19 -7.07
N TRP A 82 3.98 -9.79 -6.84
CA TRP A 82 4.51 -9.89 -5.48
C TRP A 82 4.94 -8.55 -4.88
N GLY A 83 5.59 -7.65 -5.63
CA GLY A 83 6.04 -6.36 -5.10
C GLY A 83 4.88 -5.45 -4.72
N TRP A 84 3.85 -5.42 -5.56
CA TRP A 84 2.59 -4.70 -5.31
C TRP A 84 1.85 -5.28 -4.10
N THR A 85 1.70 -6.60 -4.03
CA THR A 85 1.04 -7.27 -2.89
C THR A 85 1.82 -7.11 -1.59
N LEU A 86 3.15 -7.21 -1.64
CA LEU A 86 3.99 -6.95 -0.47
C LEU A 86 3.82 -5.50 0.01
N GLY A 87 3.88 -4.53 -0.90
CA GLY A 87 3.61 -3.13 -0.55
C GLY A 87 2.22 -2.93 0.08
N ALA A 88 1.20 -3.64 -0.43
CA ALA A 88 -0.16 -3.54 0.11
C ALA A 88 -0.28 -4.16 1.50
N LEU A 89 0.42 -5.26 1.76
CA LEU A 89 0.50 -5.85 3.10
C LEU A 89 1.19 -4.90 4.08
N ILE A 90 2.31 -4.30 3.69
CA ILE A 90 3.07 -3.34 4.51
C ILE A 90 2.21 -2.12 4.83
N SER A 91 1.69 -1.45 3.80
CA SER A 91 0.84 -0.27 3.96
C SER A 91 -0.46 -0.57 4.72
N GLY A 92 -1.09 -1.72 4.45
CA GLY A 92 -2.32 -2.13 5.13
C GLY A 92 -2.09 -2.44 6.61
N LEU A 93 -1.04 -3.19 6.93
CA LEU A 93 -0.72 -3.51 8.33
C LEU A 93 -0.32 -2.25 9.11
N SER A 94 0.46 -1.37 8.51
CA SER A 94 0.84 -0.10 9.14
C SER A 94 -0.38 0.80 9.40
N ALA A 95 -1.23 1.01 8.39
CA ALA A 95 -2.45 1.80 8.54
C ALA A 95 -3.36 1.23 9.63
N LEU A 96 -3.55 -0.10 9.66
CA LEU A 96 -4.32 -0.78 10.70
C LEU A 96 -3.68 -0.63 12.07
N ALA A 97 -2.36 -0.75 12.19
CA ALA A 97 -1.64 -0.57 13.45
C ALA A 97 -1.76 0.86 13.99
N TYR A 98 -1.68 1.86 13.11
CA TYR A 98 -1.89 3.27 13.46
C TYR A 98 -3.32 3.53 13.93
N VAL A 99 -4.33 3.06 13.19
CA VAL A 99 -5.72 3.21 13.63
C VAL A 99 -5.97 2.49 14.96
N ALA A 100 -5.44 1.27 15.11
CA ALA A 100 -5.56 0.51 16.36
C ALA A 100 -4.88 1.23 17.54
N SER A 101 -3.70 1.83 17.34
CA SER A 101 -3.02 2.58 18.40
C SER A 101 -3.80 3.81 18.85
N ARG A 102 -4.50 4.47 17.92
CA ARG A 102 -5.34 5.65 18.25
C ARG A 102 -6.69 5.27 18.86
N LEU A 103 -7.20 4.06 18.59
CA LEU A 103 -8.46 3.58 19.18
C LEU A 103 -8.27 2.92 20.56
N PHE A 104 -7.24 2.10 20.71
CA PHE A 104 -7.09 1.20 21.88
C PHE A 104 -5.85 1.50 22.71
N GLY A 105 -4.95 2.36 22.23
CA GLY A 105 -3.63 2.53 22.82
C GLY A 105 -2.69 1.39 22.41
N LEU A 106 -1.43 1.49 22.82
CA LEU A 106 -0.40 0.49 22.57
C LEU A 106 0.08 -0.16 23.87
N PRO A 107 0.60 -1.40 23.82
CA PRO A 107 1.18 -2.04 25.00
C PRO A 107 2.31 -1.20 25.61
N GLY A 108 2.12 -0.73 26.84
CA GLY A 108 3.07 0.16 27.53
C GLY A 108 3.03 1.63 27.10
N LEU A 109 2.11 1.98 26.19
CA LEU A 109 1.91 3.32 25.63
C LEU A 109 0.40 3.56 25.44
N GLY A 110 -0.36 3.51 26.54
CA GLY A 110 -1.82 3.65 26.52
C GLY A 110 -2.28 5.05 26.13
N GLU A 111 -1.42 6.05 26.37
CA GLU A 111 -1.61 7.45 26.04
C GLU A 111 -1.68 7.74 24.53
N THR A 112 -1.33 6.77 23.67
CA THR A 112 -1.51 6.95 22.22
C THR A 112 -2.98 6.91 21.80
N ALA A 113 -3.87 6.38 22.67
CA ALA A 113 -5.31 6.39 22.43
C ALA A 113 -5.87 7.81 22.42
N GLY A 114 -6.69 8.13 21.42
CA GLY A 114 -7.35 9.43 21.27
C GLY A 114 -6.47 10.54 20.67
N GLY A 115 -5.15 10.37 20.59
CA GLY A 115 -4.28 11.30 19.88
C GLY A 115 -4.43 11.14 18.37
N TRP A 116 -4.92 12.15 17.66
CA TRP A 116 -5.02 12.15 16.19
C TRP A 116 -4.23 13.30 15.54
N ASP A 117 -3.64 14.14 16.37
CA ASP A 117 -2.88 15.35 16.07
C ASP A 117 -1.41 15.05 15.74
N GLU A 118 -1.13 13.92 15.11
CA GLU A 118 0.20 13.52 14.64
C GLU A 118 0.32 13.75 13.11
N PRO A 119 1.03 14.81 12.65
CA PRO A 119 1.09 15.16 11.24
C PRO A 119 1.74 14.08 10.38
N LEU A 120 2.80 13.44 10.86
CA LEU A 120 3.50 12.39 10.12
C LEU A 120 2.68 11.10 10.05
N GLY A 121 1.96 10.76 11.12
CA GLY A 121 0.98 9.67 11.13
C GLY A 121 -0.17 9.89 10.16
N SER A 122 -0.69 11.13 10.07
CA SER A 122 -1.71 11.50 9.09
C SER A 122 -1.19 11.43 7.66
N LEU A 123 0.05 11.90 7.43
CA LEU A 123 0.71 11.76 6.14
C LEU A 123 0.87 10.30 5.76
N ALA A 124 1.37 9.45 6.66
CA ALA A 124 1.53 8.01 6.45
C ALA A 124 0.22 7.36 5.97
N LEU A 125 -0.88 7.58 6.68
CA LEU A 125 -2.20 7.05 6.29
C LEU A 125 -2.62 7.47 4.88
N ILE A 126 -2.36 8.72 4.49
CA ILE A 126 -2.68 9.19 3.14
C ILE A 126 -1.85 8.44 2.11
N VAL A 127 -0.53 8.36 2.29
CA VAL A 127 0.34 7.71 1.31
C VAL A 127 0.10 6.21 1.22
N GLU A 128 -0.16 5.56 2.36
CA GLU A 128 -0.55 4.14 2.45
C GLU A 128 -1.88 3.89 1.74
N GLY A 129 -2.88 4.74 1.98
CA GLY A 129 -4.19 4.68 1.31
C GLY A 129 -4.07 4.83 -0.21
N LEU A 130 -3.24 5.78 -0.68
CA LEU A 130 -2.96 5.96 -2.10
C LEU A 130 -2.25 4.75 -2.70
N PHE A 131 -1.29 4.16 -2.00
CA PHE A 131 -0.63 2.94 -2.44
C PHE A 131 -1.62 1.77 -2.55
N LEU A 132 -2.49 1.59 -1.54
CA LEU A 132 -3.53 0.56 -1.54
C LEU A 132 -4.53 0.72 -2.69
N ALA A 133 -4.93 1.96 -2.99
CA ALA A 133 -5.77 2.26 -4.16
C ALA A 133 -5.05 1.92 -5.47
N GLY A 134 -3.75 2.26 -5.58
CA GLY A 134 -2.90 1.88 -6.70
C GLY A 134 -2.80 0.36 -6.86
N TRP A 135 -2.50 -0.37 -5.78
CA TRP A 135 -2.48 -1.84 -5.75
C TRP A 135 -3.81 -2.42 -6.23
N PHE A 136 -4.92 -1.93 -5.69
CA PHE A 136 -6.25 -2.37 -6.08
C PHE A 136 -6.52 -2.16 -7.58
N SER A 137 -6.11 -1.00 -8.12
CA SER A 137 -6.22 -0.72 -9.56
C SER A 137 -5.40 -1.67 -10.42
N VAL A 138 -4.21 -2.10 -9.96
CA VAL A 138 -3.33 -3.02 -10.70
C VAL A 138 -3.87 -4.45 -10.67
N ILE A 139 -4.35 -4.94 -9.51
CA ILE A 139 -4.85 -6.32 -9.40
C ILE A 139 -6.21 -6.52 -10.09
N THR A 140 -7.02 -5.46 -10.18
CA THR A 140 -8.32 -5.50 -10.88
C THR A 140 -8.19 -5.30 -12.39
N GLY A 141 -7.00 -4.92 -12.87
CA GLY A 141 -6.75 -4.66 -14.29
C GLY A 141 -7.17 -3.26 -14.76
N LEU A 142 -7.58 -2.38 -13.85
CA LEU A 142 -7.89 -0.96 -14.13
C LEU A 142 -6.64 -0.20 -14.62
N ALA A 143 -5.51 -0.44 -13.97
CA ALA A 143 -4.23 0.14 -14.33
C ALA A 143 -3.27 -0.92 -14.86
N VAL A 144 -2.70 -0.64 -16.01
CA VAL A 144 -1.63 -1.44 -16.58
C VAL A 144 -0.34 -1.05 -15.86
N ALA A 145 0.38 -2.01 -15.28
CA ALA A 145 1.67 -1.80 -14.60
C ALA A 145 2.90 -2.33 -15.39
N ALA A 146 2.68 -3.14 -16.44
CA ALA A 146 3.66 -3.44 -17.50
C ALA A 146 2.98 -3.44 -18.85
N PRO A 147 3.72 -3.08 -19.92
CA PRO A 147 3.25 -3.31 -21.27
C PRO A 147 2.74 -4.74 -21.42
N ASP A 148 1.50 -4.91 -21.84
CA ASP A 148 0.98 -6.22 -22.20
C ASP A 148 1.53 -6.56 -23.58
N GLY A 149 2.59 -7.37 -23.60
CA GLY A 149 3.22 -7.80 -24.85
C GLY A 149 2.36 -8.75 -25.69
N ARG A 150 1.13 -9.07 -25.26
CA ARG A 150 0.30 -10.12 -25.88
C ARG A 150 -0.76 -9.61 -26.88
N HIS A 151 -0.95 -8.31 -27.01
CA HIS A 151 -2.03 -7.72 -27.84
C HIS A 151 -1.53 -6.67 -28.85
N TRP A 152 -0.41 -6.93 -29.55
CA TRP A 152 0.10 -6.03 -30.60
C TRP A 152 -0.64 -6.14 -31.95
N HIS A 153 -1.69 -6.96 -32.01
CA HIS A 153 -2.46 -7.23 -33.22
C HIS A 153 -3.94 -7.01 -32.93
N ASP A 154 -4.39 -5.77 -32.99
CA ASP A 154 -5.77 -5.38 -33.31
C ASP A 154 -5.71 -4.21 -34.31
#